data_AF-A0A7J9QZH9-F1
#
_entry.id   AF-A0A7J9QZH9-F1
#
_cell.length_a   1.000
_cell.length_b   1.000
_cell.length_c   1.000
_cell.angle_alpha   90.00
_cell.angle_beta   90.00
_cell.angle_gamma   90.00
#
_symmetry.space_group_name_H-M   'P 1'
#
loop_
_entity.id
_entity.type
_entity.pdbx_description
1 polymer ?
#
loop_
_entity_poly.entity_id
_entity_poly.type
_entity_poly.pdbx_seq_one_letter_code
_entity_poly.pdbx_strand_id
1 'polypeptide(L)'
;MTGKVESFLKSELKKKNALLFVLIDSEESNLESSKKLAQEVEKIGASAILVGGSSATDQIEMSKVVKGIKKGIKIPIILFPGNVTGVVPDADAILFSSLMNSENPYFITQAQALGAPSVLKFGLEPLPTAYLVIGDGTSAWFVGSARGIPFEKPKIAAAYS
;
A
#
# COMPACT_ATOMS: atom_id res chain seq x y z
N MET A 1 -1.33 7.53 -19.50
CA MET A 1 -2.72 7.00 -19.51
C MET A 1 -3.05 6.54 -18.10
N THR A 2 -4.20 6.95 -17.56
CA THR A 2 -4.68 6.51 -16.24
C THR A 2 -5.02 5.02 -16.28
N GLY A 3 -4.57 4.26 -15.29
CA GLY A 3 -4.83 2.81 -15.22
C GLY A 3 -6.27 2.47 -14.81
N LYS A 4 -6.59 1.18 -14.74
CA LYS A 4 -7.94 0.69 -14.42
C LYS A 4 -8.30 0.94 -12.96
N VAL A 5 -7.37 0.67 -12.03
CA VAL A 5 -7.57 0.89 -10.60
C VAL A 5 -7.67 2.38 -10.30
N GLU A 6 -6.77 3.20 -10.84
CA GLU A 6 -6.84 4.66 -10.66
C GLU A 6 -8.16 5.23 -11.21
N SER A 7 -8.61 4.76 -12.39
CA SER A 7 -9.91 5.16 -12.96
C SER A 7 -11.09 4.74 -12.09
N PHE A 8 -11.06 3.51 -11.55
CA PHE A 8 -12.07 3.01 -10.63
C PHE A 8 -12.14 3.87 -9.36
N LEU A 9 -11.00 4.14 -8.72
CA LEU A 9 -10.91 4.96 -7.51
C LEU A 9 -11.42 6.38 -7.73
N LYS A 10 -11.08 7.01 -8.86
CA LYS A 10 -11.62 8.33 -9.26
C LYS A 10 -13.14 8.28 -9.44
N SER A 11 -13.68 7.19 -9.98
CA SER A 11 -15.13 7.02 -10.16
C SER A 11 -15.86 6.83 -8.82
N GLU A 12 -15.27 6.07 -7.89
CA GLU A 12 -15.82 5.85 -6.56
C GLU A 12 -15.79 7.13 -5.73
N LEU A 13 -14.72 7.92 -5.84
CA LEU A 13 -14.60 9.20 -5.14
C LEU A 13 -15.71 10.16 -5.55
N LYS A 14 -16.05 10.23 -6.84
CA LYS A 14 -17.17 11.04 -7.34
C LYS A 14 -18.53 10.61 -6.79
N LYS A 15 -18.72 9.34 -6.46
CA LYS A 15 -19.98 8.80 -5.93
C LYS A 15 -20.08 8.91 -4.41
N LYS A 16 -18.98 8.69 -3.70
CA LYS A 16 -18.93 8.53 -2.24
C LYS A 16 -18.39 9.75 -1.50
N ASN A 17 -17.84 10.74 -2.20
CA ASN A 17 -17.11 11.92 -1.68
C ASN A 17 -15.83 11.62 -0.88
N ALA A 18 -15.68 10.40 -0.35
CA ALA A 18 -14.48 9.90 0.29
C ALA A 18 -14.28 8.41 -0.06
N LEU A 19 -13.03 7.98 -0.06
CA LEU A 19 -12.67 6.57 -0.24
C LEU A 19 -12.25 5.98 1.10
N LEU A 20 -12.74 4.78 1.41
CA LEU A 20 -12.31 4.00 2.56
C LEU A 20 -11.41 2.86 2.10
N PHE A 21 -10.15 2.88 2.52
CA PHE A 21 -9.19 1.82 2.26
C PHE A 21 -8.94 1.07 3.57
N VAL A 22 -9.07 -0.25 3.56
CA VAL A 22 -8.79 -1.07 4.75
C VAL A 22 -7.47 -1.79 4.56
N LEU A 23 -6.53 -1.56 5.49
CA LEU A 23 -5.25 -2.25 5.52
C LEU A 23 -5.39 -3.59 6.24
N ILE A 24 -5.00 -4.66 5.55
CA ILE A 24 -4.79 -5.99 6.12
C ILE A 24 -3.30 -6.20 6.23
N ASP A 25 -2.81 -6.32 7.47
CA ASP A 25 -1.44 -6.73 7.73
C ASP A 25 -1.32 -8.25 7.50
N SER A 26 -0.47 -8.63 6.55
CA SER A 26 -0.26 -10.05 6.21
C SER A 26 0.46 -10.83 7.31
N GLU A 27 1.14 -10.17 8.26
CA GLU A 27 1.88 -10.84 9.34
C GLU A 27 0.98 -11.18 10.54
N GLU A 28 0.00 -10.34 10.83
CA GLU A 28 -0.87 -10.53 12.01
C GLU A 28 -2.13 -11.34 11.70
N SER A 29 -2.45 -11.52 10.41
CA SER A 29 -3.73 -12.08 9.97
C SER A 29 -3.56 -13.47 9.37
N ASN A 30 -4.27 -14.47 9.92
CA ASN A 30 -4.41 -15.74 9.22
C ASN A 30 -5.29 -15.59 7.96
N LEU A 31 -5.19 -16.55 7.03
CA LEU A 31 -5.86 -16.47 5.73
C LEU A 31 -7.39 -16.35 5.83
N GLU A 32 -8.00 -17.08 6.77
CA GLU A 32 -9.46 -17.10 6.93
C GLU A 32 -9.98 -15.81 7.57
N SER A 33 -9.27 -15.27 8.58
CA SER A 33 -9.60 -13.96 9.16
C SER A 33 -9.45 -12.85 8.12
N SER A 34 -8.40 -12.89 7.30
CA SER A 34 -8.17 -11.91 6.22
C SER A 34 -9.30 -11.92 5.18
N LYS A 35 -9.74 -13.10 4.74
CA LYS A 35 -10.87 -13.24 3.81
C LYS A 35 -12.16 -12.70 4.42
N LYS A 36 -12.46 -13.08 5.67
CA LYS A 36 -13.67 -12.65 6.37
C LYS A 36 -13.69 -11.13 6.52
N LEU A 37 -12.57 -10.55 6.97
CA LEU A 37 -12.43 -9.10 7.11
C LEU A 37 -12.63 -8.39 5.78
N ALA A 38 -11.97 -8.85 4.70
CA ALA A 38 -12.12 -8.25 3.37
C ALA A 38 -13.58 -8.26 2.87
N GLN A 39 -14.30 -9.37 3.08
CA GLN A 39 -15.72 -9.48 2.73
C GLN A 39 -16.62 -8.58 3.57
N GLU A 40 -16.35 -8.47 4.88
CA GLU A 40 -17.11 -7.62 5.78
C GLU A 40 -16.90 -6.14 5.43
N VAL A 41 -15.66 -5.72 5.19
CA VAL A 41 -15.36 -4.31 4.88
C VAL A 41 -15.85 -3.89 3.50
N GLU A 42 -15.87 -4.81 2.52
CA GLU A 42 -16.52 -4.56 1.23
C GLU A 42 -18.02 -4.29 1.42
N LYS A 43 -18.72 -5.09 2.24
CA LYS A 43 -20.16 -4.93 2.50
C LYS A 43 -20.51 -3.59 3.16
N ILE A 44 -19.63 -3.06 4.02
CA ILE A 44 -19.84 -1.73 4.65
C ILE A 44 -19.37 -0.56 3.76
N GLY A 45 -18.89 -0.83 2.55
CA GLY A 45 -18.63 0.19 1.54
C GLY A 45 -17.15 0.57 1.33
N ALA A 46 -16.19 -0.23 1.81
CA ALA A 46 -14.78 -0.04 1.48
C ALA A 46 -14.58 0.05 -0.04
N SER A 47 -13.63 0.88 -0.46
CA SER A 47 -13.32 1.15 -1.87
C SER A 47 -12.13 0.34 -2.37
N ALA A 48 -11.24 -0.07 -1.47
CA ALA A 48 -10.10 -0.94 -1.78
C ALA A 48 -9.63 -1.65 -0.51
N ILE A 49 -8.94 -2.76 -0.69
CA ILE A 49 -8.13 -3.41 0.35
C ILE A 49 -6.67 -3.06 0.11
N LEU A 50 -5.99 -2.53 1.12
CA LEU A 50 -4.54 -2.48 1.14
C LEU A 50 -4.01 -3.77 1.75
N VAL A 51 -2.96 -4.33 1.17
CA VAL A 51 -2.22 -5.46 1.78
C VAL A 51 -0.78 -5.02 1.95
N GLY A 52 -0.30 -5.06 3.18
CA GLY A 52 1.04 -4.63 3.57
C GLY A 52 1.52 -5.36 4.83
N GLY A 53 2.64 -4.91 5.38
CA GLY A 53 3.24 -5.44 6.61
C GLY A 53 4.54 -4.70 6.93
N SER A 54 4.96 -4.75 8.20
CA SER A 54 6.16 -4.03 8.68
C SER A 54 7.47 -4.82 8.62
N SER A 55 7.43 -6.13 8.39
CA SER A 55 8.61 -6.99 8.42
C SER A 55 8.90 -7.59 7.04
N ALA A 56 10.17 -7.91 6.79
CA ALA A 56 10.66 -8.36 5.49
C ALA A 56 10.26 -9.81 5.14
N THR A 57 9.41 -10.47 5.92
CA THR A 57 9.67 -11.87 6.28
C THR A 57 8.94 -12.98 5.54
N ASP A 58 7.90 -12.78 4.72
CA ASP A 58 7.56 -13.84 3.74
C ASP A 58 6.70 -13.36 2.55
N GLN A 59 7.34 -13.22 1.39
CA GLN A 59 6.66 -12.99 0.11
C GLN A 59 5.61 -14.09 -0.19
N ILE A 60 5.83 -15.32 0.29
CA ILE A 60 4.92 -16.45 0.10
C ILE A 60 3.64 -16.25 0.90
N GLU A 61 3.72 -15.80 2.15
CA GLU A 61 2.53 -15.58 2.98
C GLU A 61 1.69 -14.43 2.45
N MET A 62 2.32 -13.31 2.11
CA MET A 62 1.61 -12.18 1.51
C MET A 62 0.92 -12.59 0.20
N SER A 63 1.59 -13.37 -0.65
CA SER A 63 1.01 -13.90 -1.89
C SER A 63 -0.20 -14.82 -1.62
N LYS A 64 -0.13 -15.70 -0.61
CA LYS A 64 -1.27 -16.53 -0.19
C LYS A 64 -2.45 -15.68 0.29
N VAL A 65 -2.20 -14.64 1.08
CA VAL A 65 -3.23 -13.72 1.59
C VAL A 65 -3.91 -12.98 0.44
N VAL A 66 -3.15 -12.36 -0.46
CA VAL A 66 -3.68 -11.66 -1.65
C VAL A 66 -4.55 -12.60 -2.49
N LYS A 67 -4.02 -13.78 -2.83
CA LYS A 67 -4.75 -14.77 -3.63
C LYS A 67 -6.01 -15.29 -2.94
N GLY A 68 -5.97 -15.44 -1.62
CA GLY A 68 -7.12 -15.87 -0.82
C GLY A 68 -8.23 -14.84 -0.77
N ILE A 69 -7.88 -13.58 -0.52
CA ILE A 69 -8.84 -12.46 -0.46
C ILE A 69 -9.48 -12.22 -1.82
N LYS A 70 -8.70 -12.25 -2.90
CA LYS A 70 -9.17 -11.93 -4.27
C LYS A 70 -10.36 -12.76 -4.74
N LYS A 71 -10.51 -13.99 -4.23
CA LYS A 71 -11.64 -14.86 -4.56
C LYS A 71 -12.97 -14.43 -3.93
N GLY A 72 -12.91 -13.60 -2.88
CA GLY A 72 -14.05 -13.29 -2.03
C GLY A 72 -14.62 -11.88 -2.19
N ILE A 73 -13.94 -11.00 -2.93
CA ILE A 73 -14.30 -9.58 -3.06
C ILE A 73 -14.25 -9.12 -4.52
N LYS A 74 -14.87 -7.97 -4.80
CA LYS A 74 -14.91 -7.30 -6.12
C LYS A 74 -14.15 -5.98 -6.14
N ILE A 75 -13.95 -5.34 -4.98
CA ILE A 75 -13.12 -4.15 -4.86
C ILE A 75 -11.63 -4.48 -5.07
N PRO A 76 -10.81 -3.53 -5.58
CA PRO A 76 -9.41 -3.77 -5.89
C PRO A 76 -8.57 -4.08 -4.64
N ILE A 77 -7.58 -4.96 -4.82
CA ILE A 77 -6.50 -5.21 -3.87
C ILE A 77 -5.27 -4.42 -4.33
N ILE A 78 -4.76 -3.56 -3.45
CA ILE A 78 -3.62 -2.69 -3.72
C ILE A 78 -2.50 -3.04 -2.72
N LEU A 79 -1.31 -3.35 -3.23
CA LEU A 79 -0.17 -3.59 -2.35
C LEU A 79 0.31 -2.28 -1.72
N PHE A 80 0.56 -2.32 -0.42
CA PHE A 80 1.24 -1.27 0.35
C PHE A 80 2.54 -1.84 0.94
N PRO A 81 3.58 -2.02 0.09
CA PRO A 81 4.77 -2.75 0.49
C PRO A 81 5.67 -1.91 1.41
N GLY A 82 6.16 -2.52 2.49
CA GLY A 82 7.24 -1.94 3.31
C GLY A 82 8.63 -2.08 2.67
N ASN A 83 8.82 -3.09 1.80
CA ASN A 83 10.06 -3.33 1.07
C ASN A 83 9.82 -4.14 -0.22
N VAL A 84 10.86 -4.43 -1.00
CA VAL A 84 10.82 -5.17 -2.29
C VAL A 84 10.18 -6.56 -2.18
N THR A 85 10.25 -7.20 -1.00
CA THR A 85 9.60 -8.49 -0.73
C THR A 85 8.08 -8.41 -0.72
N GLY A 86 7.51 -7.21 -0.51
CA GLY A 86 6.08 -6.95 -0.56
C GLY A 86 5.51 -6.83 -1.98
N VAL A 87 6.34 -6.99 -3.03
CA VAL A 87 5.88 -7.04 -4.41
C VAL A 87 5.50 -8.49 -4.75
N VAL A 88 4.21 -8.78 -4.74
CA VAL A 88 3.64 -10.12 -4.98
C VAL A 88 2.68 -10.11 -6.17
N PRO A 89 2.46 -11.27 -6.84
CA PRO A 89 1.48 -11.39 -7.90
C PRO A 89 0.04 -11.32 -7.36
N ASP A 90 -0.92 -11.43 -8.27
CA ASP A 90 -2.37 -11.52 -8.02
C ASP A 90 -3.06 -10.26 -7.47
N ALA A 91 -2.33 -9.24 -6.98
CA ALA A 91 -2.93 -7.94 -6.67
C ALA A 91 -3.30 -7.16 -7.95
N ASP A 92 -4.16 -6.14 -7.82
CA ASP A 92 -4.61 -5.34 -8.97
C ASP A 92 -3.71 -4.11 -9.19
N ALA A 93 -3.17 -3.55 -8.10
CA ALA A 93 -2.27 -2.41 -8.14
C ALA A 93 -1.24 -2.45 -7.00
N ILE A 94 -0.31 -1.52 -7.03
CA ILE A 94 0.68 -1.27 -5.99
C ILE A 94 0.78 0.23 -5.74
N LEU A 95 0.80 0.64 -4.47
CA LEU A 95 1.25 1.98 -4.08
C LEU A 95 2.76 2.04 -4.32
N PHE A 96 3.14 2.49 -5.51
CA PHE A 96 4.53 2.57 -5.94
C PHE A 96 5.17 3.81 -5.30
N SER A 97 5.51 3.63 -4.03
CA SER A 97 5.72 4.73 -3.08
C SER A 97 7.18 5.17 -3.02
N SER A 98 7.43 6.47 -2.91
CA SER A 98 8.72 7.04 -2.50
C SER A 98 8.61 7.65 -1.11
N LEU A 99 9.44 7.22 -0.15
CA LEU A 99 9.47 7.81 1.19
C LEU A 99 10.26 9.13 1.12
N MET A 100 9.54 10.22 0.85
CA MET A 100 10.11 11.50 0.42
C MET A 100 10.92 12.21 1.50
N ASN A 101 10.65 11.90 2.77
CA ASN A 101 11.39 12.43 3.92
C ASN A 101 12.32 11.39 4.57
N SER A 102 12.71 10.35 3.85
CA SER A 102 13.81 9.47 4.28
C SER A 102 15.16 10.16 4.11
N GLU A 103 16.09 9.88 5.02
CA GLU A 103 17.51 10.23 4.88
C GLU A 103 18.30 9.12 4.15
N ASN A 104 17.66 7.98 3.86
CA ASN A 104 18.29 6.84 3.21
C ASN A 104 17.78 6.69 1.75
N PRO A 105 18.64 6.89 0.74
CA PRO A 105 18.27 6.78 -0.68
C PRO A 105 17.63 5.44 -1.06
N TYR A 106 17.88 4.39 -0.27
CA TYR A 106 17.22 3.10 -0.44
C TYR A 106 15.69 3.22 -0.48
N PHE A 107 15.10 3.94 0.48
CA PHE A 107 13.64 4.10 0.58
C PHE A 107 13.08 5.20 -0.33
N ILE A 108 13.95 6.05 -0.90
CA ILE A 108 13.52 7.13 -1.79
C ILE A 108 13.41 6.61 -3.24
N THR A 109 14.43 5.91 -3.74
CA THR A 109 14.48 5.48 -5.15
C THR A 109 15.03 4.07 -5.41
N GLN A 110 15.89 3.52 -4.56
CA GLN A 110 16.59 2.26 -4.91
C GLN A 110 15.72 1.02 -4.73
N ALA A 111 14.92 0.93 -3.65
CA ALA A 111 13.98 -0.17 -3.46
C ALA A 111 12.93 -0.21 -4.58
N GLN A 112 12.48 0.95 -5.04
CA GLN A 112 11.56 1.12 -6.16
C GLN A 112 12.19 0.63 -7.46
N ALA A 113 13.44 1.02 -7.74
CA ALA A 113 14.18 0.54 -8.90
C ALA A 113 14.37 -0.98 -8.88
N LEU A 114 14.67 -1.57 -7.71
CA LEU A 114 14.80 -3.01 -7.51
C LEU A 114 13.46 -3.74 -7.66
N GLY A 115 12.36 -3.15 -7.21
CA GLY A 115 11.01 -3.73 -7.29
C GLY A 115 10.32 -3.57 -8.65
N ALA A 116 10.72 -2.58 -9.46
CA ALA A 116 10.09 -2.25 -10.74
C ALA A 116 10.00 -3.43 -11.73
N PRO A 117 11.04 -4.27 -11.91
CA PRO A 117 10.94 -5.46 -12.76
C PRO A 117 9.85 -6.43 -12.31
N SER A 118 9.68 -6.62 -11.00
CA SER A 118 8.63 -7.48 -10.42
C SER A 118 7.24 -6.87 -10.62
N VAL A 119 7.09 -5.56 -10.45
CA VAL A 119 5.82 -4.84 -10.73
C VAL A 119 5.39 -5.06 -12.18
N LEU A 120 6.30 -4.90 -13.13
CA LEU A 120 6.05 -5.16 -14.55
C LEU A 120 5.72 -6.62 -14.81
N LYS A 121 6.54 -7.54 -14.29
CA LYS A 121 6.36 -9.00 -14.48
C LYS A 121 5.01 -9.48 -13.97
N PHE A 122 4.53 -8.95 -12.85
CA PHE A 122 3.25 -9.33 -12.24
C PHE A 122 2.05 -8.57 -12.83
N GLY A 123 2.28 -7.61 -13.73
CA GLY A 123 1.21 -6.83 -14.35
C GLY A 123 0.46 -5.94 -13.37
N LEU A 124 1.10 -5.55 -12.26
CA LEU A 124 0.52 -4.67 -11.26
C LEU A 124 0.42 -3.25 -11.83
N GLU A 125 -0.72 -2.59 -11.65
CA GLU A 125 -0.84 -1.16 -11.94
C GLU A 125 -0.05 -0.34 -10.90
N PRO A 126 1.01 0.38 -11.30
CA PRO A 126 1.71 1.26 -10.37
C PRO A 126 0.87 2.52 -10.13
N LEU A 127 0.54 2.78 -8.87
CA LEU A 127 -0.05 4.05 -8.41
C LEU A 127 1.08 4.92 -7.86
N PRO A 128 1.56 5.95 -8.60
CA PRO A 128 2.66 6.79 -8.16
C PRO A 128 2.28 7.51 -6.86
N THR A 129 3.02 7.24 -5.79
CA THR A 129 2.65 7.71 -4.45
C THR A 129 3.83 8.40 -3.77
N ALA A 130 3.67 9.66 -3.40
CA ALA A 130 4.58 10.31 -2.46
C ALA A 130 4.18 9.92 -1.04
N TYR A 131 5.11 9.33 -0.28
CA TYR A 131 4.86 8.89 1.09
C TYR A 131 5.65 9.76 2.07
N LEU A 132 4.96 10.28 3.08
CA LEU A 132 5.51 11.16 4.11
C LEU A 132 5.19 10.60 5.48
N VAL A 133 6.21 10.49 6.33
CA VAL A 133 6.04 10.12 7.74
C VAL A 133 5.90 11.38 8.59
N ILE A 134 4.80 11.46 9.35
CA ILE A 134 4.51 12.51 10.33
C ILE A 134 4.79 11.95 11.73
N GLY A 135 5.50 12.70 12.55
CA GLY A 135 5.91 12.28 13.89
C GLY A 135 7.03 11.22 13.90
N ASP A 136 7.26 10.66 15.08
CA ASP A 136 8.26 9.65 15.39
C ASP A 136 7.64 8.45 16.15
N GLY A 137 8.47 7.48 16.55
CA GLY A 137 8.04 6.36 17.41
C GLY A 137 7.35 5.19 16.70
N THR A 138 7.13 5.26 15.38
CA THR A 138 6.57 4.15 14.58
C THR A 138 7.65 3.32 13.89
N SER A 139 7.32 2.08 13.52
CA SER A 139 8.24 1.22 12.73
C SER A 139 8.59 1.85 11.38
N ALA A 140 7.64 2.49 10.71
CA ALA A 140 7.89 3.18 9.44
C ALA A 140 8.86 4.37 9.61
N TRP A 141 8.76 5.11 10.72
CA TRP A 141 9.71 6.17 11.05
C TRP A 141 11.12 5.61 11.28
N PHE A 142 11.23 4.59 12.14
CA PHE A 142 12.51 4.02 12.55
C PHE A 142 13.21 3.29 11.40
N VAL A 143 12.55 2.30 10.79
CA VAL A 143 13.13 1.48 9.71
C VAL A 143 13.37 2.31 8.46
N GLY A 144 12.43 3.19 8.12
CA GLY A 144 12.50 4.04 6.94
C GLY A 144 13.56 5.14 7.03
N SER A 145 14.27 5.28 8.17
CA SER A 145 15.19 6.40 8.42
C SER A 145 14.52 7.75 8.10
N ALA A 146 13.28 7.91 8.53
CA ALA A 146 12.47 9.06 8.17
C ALA A 146 12.79 10.25 9.09
N ARG A 147 13.04 11.41 8.47
CA ARG A 147 13.01 12.69 9.17
C ARG A 147 11.54 13.08 9.38
N GLY A 148 10.95 12.52 10.43
CA GLY A 148 9.55 12.71 10.81
C GLY A 148 9.15 14.19 10.82
N ILE A 149 8.05 14.52 10.14
CA ILE A 149 7.53 15.89 10.12
C ILE A 149 6.78 16.14 11.44
N PRO A 150 7.09 17.18 12.22
CA PRO A 150 6.37 17.46 13.46
C PRO A 150 4.88 17.76 13.20
N PHE A 151 3.99 17.28 14.07
CA PHE A 151 2.54 17.44 13.93
C PHE A 151 2.11 18.90 13.83
N GLU A 152 2.80 19.81 14.52
CA GLU A 152 2.51 21.24 14.57
C GLU A 152 3.11 22.02 13.39
N LYS A 153 3.73 21.34 12.42
CA LYS A 153 4.42 21.95 11.27
C LYS A 153 3.80 21.53 9.92
N PRO A 154 2.50 21.79 9.68
CA PRO A 154 1.83 21.41 8.43
C PRO A 154 2.44 22.06 7.17
N LYS A 155 3.07 23.23 7.32
CA LYS A 155 3.78 23.90 6.22
C LYS A 155 4.97 23.09 5.68
N ILE A 156 5.60 22.25 6.51
CA ILE A 156 6.69 21.36 6.05
C ILE A 156 6.10 20.26 5.17
N ALA A 157 5.00 19.64 5.59
CA ALA A 157 4.31 18.61 4.78
C ALA A 157 3.82 19.19 3.44
N ALA A 158 3.25 20.40 3.46
CA ALA A 158 2.77 21.08 2.25
C ALA A 158 3.90 21.44 1.26
N ALA A 159 5.17 21.47 1.67
CA ALA A 159 6.28 21.76 0.76
C ALA A 159 6.58 20.61 -0.23
N TYR A 160 5.97 19.44 -0.03
CA TYR A 160 6.13 18.25 -0.88
C TYR A 160 5.00 18.06 -1.92
N SER A 161 4.00 18.96 -1.97
CA SER A 161 2.82 18.86 -2.84
C SER A 161 2.98 19.50 -4.21
#